data_AF-A0A832H5T7-F1
#
_entry.id   AF-A0A832H5T7-F1
#
_cell.length_a   1.000
_cell.length_b   1.000
_cell.length_c   1.000
_cell.angle_alpha   90.00
_cell.angle_beta   90.00
_cell.angle_gamma   90.00
#
_symmetry.space_group_name_H-M   'P 1'
#
loop_
_entity.id
_entity.type
_entity.pdbx_description
1 polymer ?
#
loop_
_entity_poly.entity_id
_entity_poly.type
_entity_poly.pdbx_seq_one_letter_code
_entity_poly.pdbx_strand_id
1 'polypeptide(L)'
;MPEQRNSTPGDFAPQTLIQQAATASLFNLQHLVNLQDQQTARLTALESKLRKELGDDHPKVEQVQQSLAIANQLKQSLQTTSNRVARRPKPICNNWVVSGQVLNQEGVPLAGLRIRVFDRDRKLDKLLGETKTDEFGDFALTYRDRDFAQSGDTIPDLFVMVQDAQGKLLYTSKNSIRYKSSHQDFFEIILNQKPN
;
A
#
# COMPACT_ATOMS: atom_id res chain seq x y z
N MET A 1 45.74 25.24 13.59
CA MET A 1 44.98 25.36 12.32
C MET A 1 44.12 24.11 12.17
N PRO A 2 42.82 24.13 12.51
CA PRO A 2 41.95 22.99 12.22
C PRO A 2 41.33 23.15 10.83
N GLU A 3 41.52 22.13 9.99
CA GLU A 3 40.86 21.99 8.70
C GLU A 3 39.34 21.97 8.86
N GLN A 4 38.66 22.93 8.24
CA GLN A 4 37.23 22.89 8.02
C GLN A 4 36.92 21.77 7.02
N ARG A 5 36.27 20.69 7.46
CA ARG A 5 35.65 19.72 6.55
C ARG A 5 34.47 20.40 5.87
N ASN A 6 34.64 20.73 4.60
CA ASN A 6 33.54 21.12 3.71
C ASN A 6 32.55 19.96 3.57
N SER A 7 31.36 20.12 4.14
CA SER A 7 30.21 19.27 3.85
C SER A 7 29.81 19.47 2.39
N THR A 8 29.89 18.42 1.59
CA THR A 8 29.49 18.43 0.18
C THR A 8 27.95 18.54 0.09
N PRO A 9 27.39 19.44 -0.73
CA PRO A 9 25.95 19.52 -0.96
C PRO A 9 25.54 18.39 -1.94
N GLY A 10 25.32 17.19 -1.42
CA GLY A 10 24.96 16.02 -2.23
C GLY A 10 24.21 14.90 -1.50
N ASP A 11 24.21 14.86 -0.17
CA ASP A 11 23.56 13.81 0.62
C ASP A 11 22.06 14.07 0.84
N PHE A 12 21.29 14.25 -0.24
CA PHE A 12 19.86 13.95 -0.16
C PHE A 12 19.69 12.45 -0.34
N ALA A 13 19.81 11.71 0.76
CA ALA A 13 19.56 10.27 0.76
C ALA A 13 18.20 9.98 0.09
N PRO A 14 18.10 9.00 -0.84
CA PRO A 14 16.86 8.68 -1.56
C PRO A 14 15.67 8.37 -0.62
N GLN A 15 15.97 7.94 0.61
CA GLN A 15 14.98 7.74 1.67
C GLN A 15 14.26 9.04 2.05
N THR A 16 14.96 10.18 2.05
CA THR A 16 14.38 11.49 2.39
C THR A 16 13.38 11.94 1.32
N LEU A 17 13.67 11.70 0.04
CA LEU A 17 12.77 12.04 -1.07
C LEU A 17 11.51 11.15 -1.08
N ILE A 18 11.66 9.84 -0.87
CA ILE A 18 10.51 8.92 -0.76
C ILE A 18 9.63 9.30 0.43
N GLN A 19 10.25 9.65 1.56
CA GLN A 19 9.53 10.08 2.76
C GLN A 19 8.77 11.40 2.54
N GLN A 20 9.38 12.36 1.84
CA GLN A 20 8.74 13.62 1.47
C GLN A 20 7.58 13.39 0.49
N ALA A 21 7.78 12.55 -0.54
CA ALA A 21 6.74 12.20 -1.49
C ALA A 21 5.55 11.49 -0.84
N ALA A 22 5.80 10.55 0.09
CA ALA A 22 4.74 9.88 0.85
C ALA A 22 3.95 10.86 1.73
N THR A 23 4.64 11.79 2.37
CA THR A 23 4.02 12.82 3.23
C THR A 23 3.18 13.80 2.40
N ALA A 24 3.69 14.27 1.26
CA ALA A 24 2.96 15.12 0.34
C ALA A 24 1.73 14.40 -0.24
N SER A 25 1.87 13.12 -0.60
CA SER A 25 0.75 12.29 -1.10
C SER A 25 -0.36 12.16 -0.06
N LEU A 26 -0.01 11.88 1.20
CA LEU A 26 -0.98 11.79 2.28
C LEU A 26 -1.71 13.12 2.51
N PHE A 27 -0.98 14.24 2.50
CA PHE A 27 -1.56 15.57 2.60
C PHE A 27 -2.57 15.85 1.48
N ASN A 28 -2.19 15.58 0.23
CA ASN A 28 -3.06 15.78 -0.93
C ASN A 28 -4.31 14.89 -0.87
N LEU A 29 -4.17 13.62 -0.47
CA LEU A 29 -5.31 12.72 -0.28
C LEU A 29 -6.25 13.23 0.80
N GLN A 30 -5.73 13.69 1.93
CA GLN A 30 -6.57 14.24 3.00
C GLN A 30 -7.29 15.51 2.54
N HIS A 31 -6.62 16.36 1.77
CA HIS A 31 -7.24 17.55 1.18
C HIS A 31 -8.39 17.17 0.24
N LEU A 32 -8.21 16.17 -0.63
CA LEU A 32 -9.26 15.67 -1.52
C LEU A 32 -10.43 15.05 -0.76
N VAL A 33 -10.18 14.29 0.31
CA VAL A 33 -11.24 13.76 1.19
C VAL A 33 -12.09 14.91 1.75
N ASN A 34 -11.45 15.97 2.25
CA ASN A 34 -12.16 17.13 2.79
C ASN A 34 -12.99 17.86 1.72
N LEU A 35 -12.51 17.95 0.48
CA LEU A 35 -13.27 18.52 -0.64
C LEU A 35 -14.50 17.67 -0.98
N GLN A 36 -14.35 16.34 -0.98
CA GLN A 36 -15.48 15.43 -1.20
C GLN A 36 -16.52 15.50 -0.07
N ASP A 37 -16.10 15.73 1.17
CA ASP A 37 -17.01 15.98 2.28
C ASP A 37 -17.88 17.22 2.05
N GLN A 38 -17.27 18.33 1.62
CA GLN A 38 -18.00 19.55 1.30
C GLN A 38 -18.97 19.36 0.12
N GLN A 39 -18.55 18.63 -0.92
CA GLN A 39 -19.39 18.34 -2.06
C GLN A 39 -20.60 17.47 -1.66
N THR A 40 -20.37 16.43 -0.87
CA THR A 40 -21.42 15.54 -0.36
C THR A 40 -22.43 16.30 0.50
N ALA A 41 -21.96 17.18 1.38
CA ALA A 41 -22.83 18.02 2.21
C ALA A 41 -23.72 18.95 1.36
N ARG A 42 -23.17 19.55 0.29
CA ARG A 42 -23.94 20.37 -0.65
C ARG A 42 -25.00 19.57 -1.40
N LEU A 43 -24.65 18.37 -1.89
CA LEU A 43 -25.60 17.50 -2.58
C LEU A 43 -26.71 17.02 -1.64
N THR A 44 -26.38 16.72 -0.38
CA THR A 44 -27.37 16.32 0.65
C THR A 44 -28.36 17.46 0.92
N ALA A 45 -27.86 18.69 1.09
CA ALA A 45 -28.72 19.85 1.29
C ALA A 45 -29.62 20.14 0.08
N LEU A 46 -29.09 19.97 -1.13
CA LEU A 46 -29.86 20.11 -2.38
C LEU A 46 -30.94 19.02 -2.48
N GLU A 47 -30.61 17.77 -2.19
CA GLU A 47 -31.55 16.66 -2.20
C GLU A 47 -32.71 16.90 -1.22
N SER A 48 -32.38 17.31 0.02
CA SER A 48 -33.39 17.64 1.03
C SER A 48 -34.31 18.79 0.59
N LYS A 49 -33.74 19.80 -0.08
CA LYS A 49 -34.52 20.92 -0.63
C LYS A 49 -35.44 20.47 -1.76
N LEU A 50 -34.92 19.71 -2.73
CA LEU A 50 -35.68 19.23 -3.87
C LEU A 50 -36.81 18.28 -3.47
N ARG A 51 -36.56 17.39 -2.49
CA ARG A 51 -37.60 16.53 -1.92
C ARG A 51 -38.76 17.33 -1.33
N LYS A 52 -38.45 18.39 -0.58
CA LYS A 52 -39.47 19.28 0.01
C LYS A 52 -40.27 20.04 -1.05
N GLU A 53 -39.63 20.47 -2.14
CA GLU A 53 -40.28 21.28 -3.18
C GLU A 53 -41.02 20.45 -4.23
N LEU A 54 -40.54 19.27 -4.57
CA LEU A 54 -40.98 18.49 -5.74
C LEU A 54 -41.51 17.09 -5.41
N GLY A 55 -41.38 16.64 -4.16
CA GLY A 55 -41.70 15.28 -3.74
C GLY A 55 -40.57 14.27 -4.02
N ASP A 56 -40.65 13.10 -3.39
CA ASP A 56 -39.57 12.10 -3.39
C ASP A 56 -39.35 11.43 -4.76
N ASP A 57 -40.41 11.25 -5.54
CA ASP A 57 -40.38 10.54 -6.83
C ASP A 57 -40.02 11.43 -8.02
N HIS A 58 -39.67 12.70 -7.79
CA HIS A 58 -39.36 13.62 -8.88
C HIS A 58 -38.00 13.26 -9.52
N PRO A 59 -37.87 13.19 -10.86
CA PRO A 59 -36.62 12.79 -11.53
C PRO A 59 -35.36 13.56 -11.12
N LYS A 60 -35.50 14.84 -10.76
CA LYS A 60 -34.39 15.66 -10.23
C LYS A 60 -33.88 15.19 -8.85
N VAL A 61 -34.77 14.69 -7.99
CA VAL A 61 -34.39 14.12 -6.70
C VAL A 61 -33.57 12.85 -6.93
N GLU A 62 -34.03 11.99 -7.84
CA GLU A 62 -33.31 10.77 -8.23
C GLU A 62 -31.92 11.06 -8.80
N GLN A 63 -31.79 12.04 -9.69
CA GLN A 63 -30.49 12.45 -10.25
C GLN A 63 -29.50 12.92 -9.16
N VAL A 64 -29.98 13.66 -8.17
CA VAL A 64 -29.12 14.11 -7.07
C VAL A 64 -28.77 12.95 -6.15
N GLN A 65 -29.68 12.00 -5.90
CA GLN A 65 -29.39 10.79 -5.14
C GLN A 65 -28.32 9.92 -5.82
N GLN A 66 -28.41 9.72 -7.13
CA GLN A 66 -27.39 9.00 -7.90
C GLN A 66 -26.02 9.70 -7.80
N SER A 67 -26.00 11.03 -7.91
CA SER A 67 -24.78 11.83 -7.74
C SER A 67 -24.20 11.71 -6.33
N LEU A 68 -25.06 11.70 -5.31
CA LEU A 68 -24.68 11.51 -3.91
C LEU A 68 -24.11 10.11 -3.66
N ALA A 69 -24.68 9.06 -4.29
CA ALA A 69 -24.14 7.70 -4.23
C ALA A 69 -22.72 7.63 -4.81
N ILE A 70 -22.50 8.21 -6.00
CA ILE A 70 -21.18 8.29 -6.63
C ILE A 70 -20.19 9.07 -5.75
N ALA A 71 -20.59 10.23 -5.23
CA ALA A 71 -19.74 11.05 -4.36
C ALA A 71 -19.33 10.30 -3.09
N ASN A 72 -20.26 9.56 -2.48
CA ASN A 72 -19.98 8.73 -1.31
C ASN A 72 -19.02 7.59 -1.63
N GLN A 73 -19.17 6.92 -2.77
CA GLN A 73 -18.24 5.87 -3.21
C GLN A 73 -16.82 6.41 -3.40
N LEU A 74 -16.69 7.56 -4.05
CA LEU A 74 -15.39 8.22 -4.25
C LEU A 74 -14.76 8.66 -2.91
N LYS A 75 -15.57 9.22 -2.00
CA LYS A 75 -15.11 9.57 -0.66
C LYS A 75 -14.55 8.33 0.07
N GLN A 76 -15.27 7.21 0.04
CA GLN A 76 -14.83 5.97 0.67
C GLN A 76 -13.52 5.42 0.06
N SER A 77 -13.37 5.47 -1.27
CA SER A 77 -12.13 5.03 -1.93
C SER A 77 -10.94 5.92 -1.59
N LEU A 78 -11.14 7.24 -1.50
CA LEU A 78 -10.10 8.19 -1.08
C LEU A 78 -9.72 8.00 0.39
N GLN A 79 -10.68 7.82 1.28
CA GLN A 79 -10.43 7.54 2.70
C GLN A 79 -9.65 6.24 2.87
N THR A 80 -10.06 5.19 2.16
CA THR A 80 -9.34 3.91 2.13
C THR A 80 -7.90 4.11 1.66
N THR A 81 -7.69 4.83 0.56
CA THR A 81 -6.34 5.11 0.04
C THR A 81 -5.49 5.91 1.02
N SER A 82 -6.08 6.94 1.65
CA SER A 82 -5.41 7.75 2.68
C SER A 82 -4.94 6.87 3.84
N ASN A 83 -5.84 6.02 4.37
CA ASN A 83 -5.54 5.10 5.46
C ASN A 83 -4.43 4.11 5.08
N ARG A 84 -4.48 3.55 3.86
CA ARG A 84 -3.45 2.63 3.35
C ARG A 84 -2.08 3.31 3.27
N VAL A 85 -2.01 4.52 2.72
CA VAL A 85 -0.75 5.28 2.62
C VAL A 85 -0.21 5.62 4.02
N ALA A 86 -1.08 6.01 4.95
CA ALA A 86 -0.69 6.34 6.32
C ALA A 86 -0.12 5.14 7.11
N ARG A 87 -0.58 3.92 6.82
CA ARG A 87 -0.15 2.69 7.49
C ARG A 87 1.16 2.11 6.95
N ARG A 88 1.65 2.55 5.78
CA ARG A 88 2.89 2.02 5.20
C ARG A 88 4.07 2.27 6.16
N PRO A 89 4.81 1.22 6.58
CA PRO A 89 5.96 1.42 7.44
C PRO A 89 7.02 2.24 6.71
N LYS A 90 7.49 3.28 7.39
CA LYS A 90 8.57 4.14 6.91
C LYS A 90 9.89 3.39 7.15
N PRO A 91 10.76 3.23 6.15
CA PRO A 91 12.09 2.69 6.37
C PRO A 91 12.81 3.61 7.36
N ILE A 92 13.11 3.10 8.56
CA ILE A 92 14.10 3.73 9.43
C ILE A 92 15.50 3.38 8.88
N CYS A 93 16.47 4.27 9.03
CA CYS A 93 17.82 4.08 8.51
C CYS A 93 18.36 2.68 8.87
N ASN A 94 18.97 2.00 7.89
CA ASN A 94 19.51 0.63 7.96
C ASN A 94 18.48 -0.52 8.05
N ASN A 95 17.21 -0.24 7.76
CA ASN A 95 16.23 -1.29 7.53
C ASN A 95 15.80 -1.36 6.06
N TRP A 96 15.45 -2.56 5.64
CA TRP A 96 14.82 -2.87 4.37
C TRP A 96 13.34 -3.13 4.60
N VAL A 97 12.50 -2.69 3.66
CA VAL A 97 11.05 -2.87 3.73
C VAL A 97 10.58 -3.55 2.45
N VAL A 98 9.92 -4.68 2.61
CA VAL A 98 9.13 -5.29 1.54
C VAL A 98 7.67 -5.08 1.89
N SER A 99 6.95 -4.45 0.98
CA SER A 99 5.52 -4.19 1.11
C SER A 99 4.79 -4.68 -0.13
N GLY A 100 3.47 -4.71 -0.07
CA GLY A 100 2.68 -5.16 -1.20
C GLY A 100 1.20 -5.20 -0.91
N GLN A 101 0.45 -5.62 -1.93
CA GLN A 101 -0.98 -5.85 -1.84
C GLN A 101 -1.33 -7.17 -2.52
N VAL A 102 -2.24 -7.92 -1.91
CA VAL A 102 -2.79 -9.16 -2.46
C VAL A 102 -4.25 -8.97 -2.82
N LEU A 103 -4.57 -9.21 -4.09
CA LEU A 103 -5.89 -9.08 -4.68
C LEU A 103 -6.32 -10.42 -5.30
N ASN A 104 -7.62 -10.64 -5.45
CA ASN A 104 -8.13 -11.67 -6.37
C ASN A 104 -8.19 -11.13 -7.82
N GLN A 105 -8.63 -11.96 -8.77
CA GLN A 105 -8.75 -11.58 -10.18
C GLN A 105 -9.75 -10.44 -10.42
N GLU A 106 -10.73 -10.29 -9.53
CA GLU A 106 -11.71 -9.22 -9.56
C GLU A 106 -11.21 -7.91 -8.92
N GLY A 107 -9.96 -7.86 -8.46
CA GLY A 107 -9.37 -6.69 -7.81
C GLY A 107 -9.80 -6.49 -6.36
N VAL A 108 -10.47 -7.48 -5.75
CA VAL A 108 -10.90 -7.45 -4.35
C VAL A 108 -9.72 -7.81 -3.44
N PRO A 109 -9.46 -7.04 -2.38
CA PRO A 109 -8.38 -7.33 -1.44
C PRO A 109 -8.62 -8.61 -0.65
N LEU A 110 -7.54 -9.37 -0.41
CA LEU A 110 -7.59 -10.62 0.35
C LEU A 110 -6.84 -10.50 1.68
N ALA A 111 -7.60 -10.47 2.77
CA ALA A 111 -7.11 -10.34 4.14
C ALA A 111 -6.69 -11.68 4.77
N GLY A 112 -5.81 -11.63 5.77
CA GLY A 112 -5.44 -12.77 6.61
C GLY A 112 -4.50 -13.80 5.95
N LEU A 113 -4.03 -13.54 4.73
CA LEU A 113 -3.09 -14.42 4.02
C LEU A 113 -1.70 -14.30 4.64
N ARG A 114 -0.99 -15.43 4.75
CA ARG A 114 0.38 -15.45 5.25
C ARG A 114 1.33 -15.12 4.10
N ILE A 115 2.16 -14.10 4.30
CA ILE A 115 3.20 -13.69 3.37
C ILE A 115 4.56 -14.06 3.94
N ARG A 116 5.38 -14.74 3.13
CA ARG A 116 6.76 -15.08 3.49
C ARG A 116 7.70 -14.46 2.47
N VAL A 117 8.71 -13.74 2.95
CA VAL A 117 9.70 -13.06 2.11
C VAL A 117 11.02 -13.79 2.23
N PHE A 118 11.63 -14.07 1.08
CA PHE A 118 12.87 -14.81 1.00
C PHE A 118 13.92 -14.04 0.22
N ASP A 119 15.16 -14.23 0.63
CA ASP A 119 16.34 -13.96 -0.17
C ASP A 119 16.76 -15.24 -0.90
N ARG A 120 16.93 -15.16 -2.21
CA ARG A 120 17.41 -16.29 -3.01
C ARG A 120 18.91 -16.40 -2.89
N ASP A 121 19.35 -17.49 -2.28
CA ASP A 121 20.74 -17.93 -2.31
C ASP A 121 20.88 -19.05 -3.35
N ARG A 122 22.08 -19.21 -3.91
CA ARG A 122 22.45 -20.34 -4.77
C ARG A 122 22.41 -21.68 -4.04
N LYS A 123 22.59 -21.70 -2.72
CA LYS A 123 22.60 -22.95 -1.91
C LYS A 123 21.25 -23.25 -1.25
N LEU A 124 20.67 -22.30 -0.55
CA LEU A 124 19.39 -22.47 0.15
C LEU A 124 18.70 -21.12 0.33
N ASP A 125 17.47 -21.00 -0.19
CA ASP A 125 16.66 -19.79 0.01
C ASP A 125 16.51 -19.47 1.50
N LYS A 126 16.81 -18.23 1.88
CA LYS A 126 16.78 -17.77 3.26
C LYS A 126 15.49 -17.01 3.55
N LEU A 127 14.74 -17.46 4.55
CA LEU A 127 13.57 -16.73 5.03
C LEU A 127 14.02 -15.44 5.74
N LEU A 128 13.61 -14.29 5.22
CA LEU A 128 13.86 -12.99 5.83
C LEU A 128 12.80 -12.64 6.89
N GLY A 129 11.59 -13.15 6.70
CA GLY A 129 10.51 -13.03 7.69
C GLY A 129 9.14 -13.38 7.13
N GLU A 130 8.13 -13.27 7.99
CA GLU A 130 6.73 -13.50 7.65
C GLU A 130 5.82 -12.40 8.20
N THR A 131 4.71 -12.16 7.52
CA THR A 131 3.68 -11.20 7.91
C THR A 131 2.31 -11.68 7.41
N LYS A 132 1.24 -10.95 7.71
CA LYS A 132 -0.12 -11.23 7.20
C LYS A 132 -0.68 -10.04 6.44
N THR A 133 -1.56 -10.30 5.49
CA THR A 133 -2.34 -9.24 4.84
C THR A 133 -3.42 -8.70 5.78
N ASP A 134 -3.63 -7.38 5.76
CA ASP A 134 -4.67 -6.69 6.54
C ASP A 134 -6.03 -6.68 5.80
N GLU A 135 -7.03 -5.95 6.32
CA GLU A 135 -8.35 -5.84 5.69
C GLU A 135 -8.34 -5.25 4.26
N PHE A 136 -7.25 -4.56 3.87
CA PHE A 136 -7.06 -3.98 2.55
C PHE A 136 -6.18 -4.86 1.65
N GLY A 137 -5.85 -6.08 2.11
CA GLY A 137 -4.93 -6.98 1.42
C GLY A 137 -3.48 -6.50 1.45
N ASP A 138 -3.18 -5.42 2.18
CA ASP A 138 -1.85 -4.85 2.25
C ASP A 138 -1.00 -5.64 3.22
N PHE A 139 0.30 -5.75 2.93
CA PHE A 139 1.28 -6.30 3.84
C PHE A 139 2.55 -5.49 3.84
N ALA A 140 3.29 -5.57 4.94
CA ALA A 140 4.65 -5.08 5.02
C ALA A 140 5.50 -5.91 5.98
N LEU A 141 6.77 -6.04 5.64
CA LEU A 141 7.79 -6.71 6.42
C LEU A 141 9.05 -5.84 6.42
N THR A 142 9.61 -5.63 7.61
CA THR A 142 10.87 -4.93 7.79
C THR A 142 11.96 -5.91 8.19
N TYR A 143 13.11 -5.89 7.52
CA TYR A 143 14.27 -6.75 7.79
C TYR A 143 15.58 -5.93 7.70
N ARG A 144 16.72 -6.54 8.05
CA ARG A 144 18.03 -5.87 8.19
C ARG A 144 19.12 -6.56 7.38
N ASP A 145 20.23 -5.88 7.16
CA ASP A 145 21.40 -6.42 6.43
C ASP A 145 21.86 -7.78 6.96
N ARG A 146 21.97 -7.91 8.28
CA ARG A 146 22.37 -9.17 8.95
C ARG A 146 21.44 -10.36 8.63
N ASP A 147 20.22 -10.08 8.19
CA ASP A 147 19.24 -11.11 7.86
C ASP A 147 19.52 -11.74 6.49
N PHE A 148 20.33 -11.14 5.62
CA PHE A 148 20.74 -11.71 4.32
C PHE A 148 22.26 -11.77 4.08
N ALA A 149 23.06 -10.91 4.73
CA ALA A 149 24.52 -10.77 4.49
C ALA A 149 25.42 -12.01 4.79
N GLN A 150 24.84 -13.16 5.14
CA GLN A 150 25.60 -14.40 5.37
C GLN A 150 26.11 -15.06 4.08
N SER A 151 25.53 -14.70 2.93
CA SER A 151 25.88 -15.22 1.60
C SER A 151 27.06 -14.49 0.94
N GLY A 152 27.59 -13.43 1.58
CA GLY A 152 28.62 -12.56 1.00
C GLY A 152 28.07 -11.45 0.10
N ASP A 153 26.75 -11.48 -0.18
CA ASP A 153 26.04 -10.45 -0.91
C ASP A 153 25.59 -9.33 0.04
N THR A 154 25.75 -8.08 -0.41
CA THR A 154 25.32 -6.87 0.33
C THR A 154 23.93 -6.38 -0.08
N ILE A 155 23.29 -7.06 -1.04
CA ILE A 155 21.97 -6.73 -1.57
C ILE A 155 21.21 -8.06 -1.79
N PRO A 156 19.98 -8.21 -1.28
CA PRO A 156 19.23 -9.45 -1.42
C PRO A 156 18.56 -9.58 -2.80
N ASP A 157 18.32 -10.81 -3.23
CA ASP A 157 17.52 -11.19 -4.38
C ASP A 157 16.16 -11.70 -3.91
N LEU A 158 15.11 -10.90 -4.05
CA LEU A 158 13.86 -11.15 -3.35
C LEU A 158 12.84 -11.97 -4.13
N PHE A 159 12.18 -12.87 -3.41
CA PHE A 159 10.90 -13.42 -3.82
C PHE A 159 9.95 -13.60 -2.64
N VAL A 160 8.65 -13.68 -2.94
CA VAL A 160 7.59 -13.81 -1.95
C VAL A 160 6.78 -15.08 -2.19
N MET A 161 6.23 -15.62 -1.11
CA MET A 161 5.25 -16.70 -1.12
C MET A 161 4.00 -16.25 -0.38
N VAL A 162 2.83 -16.55 -0.93
CA VAL A 162 1.52 -16.29 -0.32
C VAL A 162 0.89 -17.63 0.00
N GLN A 163 0.46 -17.78 1.25
CA GLN A 163 -0.20 -18.98 1.76
C GLN A 163 -1.55 -18.64 2.40
N ASP A 164 -2.48 -19.59 2.39
CA ASP A 164 -3.71 -19.48 3.17
C ASP A 164 -3.45 -19.65 4.69
N ALA A 165 -4.50 -19.58 5.49
CA ALA A 165 -4.40 -19.71 6.95
C ALA A 165 -3.89 -21.09 7.39
N GLN A 166 -4.08 -22.11 6.55
CA GLN A 166 -3.68 -23.50 6.78
C GLN A 166 -2.26 -23.79 6.24
N GLY A 167 -1.62 -22.83 5.58
CA GLY A 167 -0.27 -22.93 5.05
C GLY A 167 -0.18 -23.50 3.63
N LYS A 168 -1.31 -23.69 2.93
CA LYS A 168 -1.32 -24.08 1.52
C LYS A 168 -0.75 -22.94 0.68
N LEU A 169 0.16 -23.27 -0.23
CA LEU A 169 0.73 -22.29 -1.16
C LEU A 169 -0.33 -21.85 -2.19
N LEU A 170 -0.59 -20.55 -2.25
CA LEU A 170 -1.49 -19.92 -3.22
C LEU A 170 -0.72 -19.24 -4.36
N TYR A 171 0.45 -18.67 -4.04
CA TYR A 171 1.30 -17.98 -5.01
C TYR A 171 2.77 -17.99 -4.61
N THR A 172 3.65 -17.97 -5.61
CA THR A 172 5.08 -17.69 -5.41
C THR A 172 5.64 -16.86 -6.56
N SER A 173 6.48 -15.87 -6.24
CA SER A 173 7.24 -15.12 -7.25
C SER A 173 8.63 -15.73 -7.50
N LYS A 174 8.89 -16.97 -7.08
CA LYS A 174 10.21 -17.62 -7.24
C LYS A 174 10.66 -17.76 -8.70
N ASN A 175 9.73 -17.73 -9.65
CA ASN A 175 10.01 -17.72 -11.09
C ASN A 175 10.23 -16.31 -11.66
N SER A 176 10.00 -15.25 -10.86
CA SER A 176 10.09 -13.84 -11.25
C SER A 176 10.74 -13.04 -10.13
N ILE A 177 12.02 -13.35 -9.92
CA ILE A 177 12.81 -12.82 -8.81
C ILE A 177 13.19 -11.37 -9.08
N ARG A 178 13.12 -10.57 -8.02
CA ARG A 178 13.64 -9.22 -8.04
C ARG A 178 15.11 -9.25 -7.68
N TYR A 179 15.96 -9.12 -8.69
CA TYR A 179 17.40 -9.08 -8.50
C TYR A 179 17.84 -7.71 -7.99
N LYS A 180 18.80 -7.70 -7.07
CA LYS A 180 19.38 -6.48 -6.50
C LYS A 180 18.30 -5.51 -6.00
N SER A 181 17.51 -6.01 -5.06
CA SER A 181 16.42 -5.24 -4.47
C SER A 181 16.88 -3.91 -3.87
N SER A 182 15.94 -2.98 -3.68
CA SER A 182 16.22 -1.70 -3.02
C SER A 182 15.82 -1.75 -1.56
N HIS A 183 16.20 -0.76 -0.75
CA HIS A 183 15.76 -0.66 0.64
C HIS A 183 14.23 -0.63 0.82
N GLN A 184 13.47 -0.37 -0.26
CA GLN A 184 12.01 -0.43 -0.25
C GLN A 184 11.46 -1.08 -1.52
N ASP A 185 10.89 -2.28 -1.39
CA ASP A 185 10.27 -3.01 -2.49
C ASP A 185 8.74 -3.11 -2.32
N PHE A 186 8.04 -3.14 -3.46
CA PHE A 186 6.58 -3.26 -3.52
C PHE A 186 6.14 -4.39 -4.45
N PHE A 187 5.34 -5.34 -3.96
CA PHE A 187 4.77 -6.45 -4.72
C PHE A 187 3.24 -6.30 -4.84
N GLU A 188 2.73 -6.14 -6.05
CA GLU A 188 1.32 -6.37 -6.34
C GLU A 188 1.13 -7.84 -6.75
N ILE A 189 0.22 -8.54 -6.07
CA ILE A 189 -0.01 -9.97 -6.26
C ILE A 189 -1.48 -10.20 -6.57
N ILE A 190 -1.75 -10.79 -7.73
CA ILE A 190 -3.09 -11.20 -8.14
C ILE A 190 -3.18 -12.73 -8.02
N LEU A 191 -4.06 -13.21 -7.14
CA LEU A 191 -4.28 -14.64 -6.95
C LEU A 191 -5.32 -15.16 -7.93
N ASN A 192 -4.95 -16.20 -8.67
CA ASN A 192 -5.83 -16.92 -9.60
C ASN A 192 -6.69 -18.00 -8.90
N GLN A 193 -6.47 -18.23 -7.61
CA GLN A 193 -7.15 -19.26 -6.83
C GLN A 193 -7.74 -18.65 -5.57
N LYS A 194 -8.96 -19.05 -5.21
CA LYS A 194 -9.57 -18.62 -3.94
C LYS A 194 -8.86 -19.29 -2.77
N PRO A 195 -8.54 -18.56 -1.69
CA PRO A 195 -8.09 -19.16 -0.44
C PRO A 195 -9.20 -20.05 0.13
N ASN A 196 -8.79 -21.13 0.81
CA ASN A 196 -9.69 -22.08 1.47
C ASN A 196 -10.19 -21.56 2.82
#